data_AF-A0A099W973-F1
#
_entry.id   AF-A0A099W973-F1
#
_cell.length_a   1.000
_cell.length_b   1.000
_cell.length_c   1.000
_cell.angle_alpha   90.00
_cell.angle_beta   90.00
_cell.angle_gamma   90.00
#
_symmetry.space_group_name_H-M   'P 1'
#
loop_
_entity.id
_entity.type
_entity.pdbx_description
1 polymer ?
#
loop_
_entity_poly.entity_id
_entity_poly.type
_entity_poly.pdbx_seq_one_letter_code
_entity_poly.pdbx_strand_id
1 'polypeptide(L)'
;MSISSIINIADYGAATTNSGAENSEAIREALDQLIHLKGGILFIPLGTYKINETITIDYPGIYIRSASPYRSMLSVETEFTGSEVIRFEPGHDFDSAKSVGIENGLTISCQNATVHGITVIRGYDQLSFRNVEIRGVNKNHSAFNFTQTSSNIKVLGQTLLMENCVALRWGQEADRALYYINRYQEINLIGCKAFSAIKENASDPQPEAGNAFHYKDCRGVTMSGCSAAFAENAIIVEADLRNATGTTISGQTNEQISNLALKTICKTGVAIGSITYLPYRDESGGGGFELNNCTLSTIYSLNKEVKLSQGSSRNVIFSSDISKVVDTPKGNAIMGLSKFDKLGFSMNEALDINGKSLDPTFTLRGKDGLQEVRMRQIGTGFQLDLKEDSTYKKKLVVDSSIEKATSISLSYKVDGVEKFAKVSVGPVDSGGPGQRQLTIPN
;
A
#
# COMPACT_ATOMS: atom_id res chain seq x y z
N MET A 1 -3.78 36.56 -28.06
CA MET A 1 -4.79 35.75 -28.78
C MET A 1 -5.25 34.67 -27.83
N SER A 2 -6.48 34.76 -27.34
CA SER A 2 -7.08 33.77 -26.44
C SER A 2 -8.07 32.96 -27.28
N ILE A 3 -7.57 31.96 -28.00
CA ILE A 3 -8.42 30.89 -28.51
C ILE A 3 -8.35 29.81 -27.45
N SER A 4 -9.46 29.49 -26.80
CA SER A 4 -9.54 28.30 -25.96
C SER A 4 -9.20 27.11 -26.83
N SER A 5 -8.05 26.48 -26.61
CA SER A 5 -7.59 25.27 -27.32
C SER A 5 -8.38 24.05 -26.86
N ILE A 6 -9.71 24.12 -26.92
CA ILE A 6 -10.64 23.03 -26.62
C ILE A 6 -11.27 22.63 -27.94
N ILE A 7 -11.07 21.38 -28.35
CA ILE A 7 -11.61 20.83 -29.59
C ILE A 7 -12.60 19.74 -29.23
N ASN A 8 -13.83 19.87 -29.71
CA ASN A 8 -14.89 18.90 -29.50
C ASN A 8 -14.90 17.89 -30.65
N ILE A 9 -14.85 16.58 -30.34
CA ILE A 9 -14.88 15.51 -31.35
C ILE A 9 -16.15 15.55 -32.23
N ALA A 10 -17.25 16.13 -31.74
CA ALA A 10 -18.48 16.28 -32.50
C ALA A 10 -18.33 17.27 -33.68
N ASP A 11 -17.41 18.24 -33.58
CA ASP A 11 -17.14 19.20 -34.66
C ASP A 11 -16.43 18.52 -35.86
N TYR A 12 -15.92 17.31 -35.65
CA TYR A 12 -15.22 16.45 -36.62
C TYR A 12 -16.06 15.23 -37.03
N GLY A 13 -17.37 15.27 -36.75
CA GLY A 13 -18.30 14.23 -37.20
C GLY A 13 -18.46 13.03 -36.26
N ALA A 14 -17.85 13.03 -35.07
CA ALA A 14 -18.09 11.98 -34.09
C ALA A 14 -19.55 11.96 -33.64
N ALA A 15 -20.16 10.77 -33.65
CA ALA A 15 -21.54 10.52 -33.29
C ALA A 15 -21.70 9.30 -32.37
N THR A 16 -22.72 9.36 -31.51
CA THR A 16 -22.92 8.33 -30.47
C THR A 16 -23.40 6.99 -31.05
N THR A 17 -23.28 5.90 -30.28
CA THR A 17 -23.66 4.53 -30.69
C THR A 17 -25.05 4.39 -31.28
N ASN A 18 -26.00 5.26 -30.94
CA ASN A 18 -27.34 5.26 -31.50
C ASN A 18 -27.36 5.52 -33.02
N SER A 19 -26.30 6.12 -33.58
CA SER A 19 -26.13 6.29 -35.03
C SER A 19 -25.40 5.12 -35.69
N GLY A 20 -24.85 4.17 -34.92
CA GLY A 20 -23.98 3.12 -35.43
C GLY A 20 -22.60 3.61 -35.91
N ALA A 21 -22.25 4.88 -35.69
CA ALA A 21 -21.01 5.47 -36.19
C ALA A 21 -19.76 4.91 -35.49
N GLU A 22 -18.75 4.64 -36.30
CA GLU A 22 -17.35 4.46 -35.90
C GLU A 22 -16.72 5.87 -35.80
N ASN A 23 -15.90 6.14 -34.78
CA ASN A 23 -15.47 7.51 -34.41
C ASN A 23 -13.95 7.72 -34.41
N SER A 24 -13.15 6.72 -34.78
CA SER A 24 -11.70 6.82 -34.65
C SER A 24 -11.12 7.90 -35.56
N GLU A 25 -11.61 7.99 -36.80
CA GLU A 25 -11.20 9.02 -37.76
C GLU A 25 -11.52 10.44 -37.25
N ALA A 26 -12.74 10.68 -36.78
CA ALA A 26 -13.16 11.96 -36.24
C ALA A 26 -12.31 12.40 -35.02
N ILE A 27 -11.94 11.44 -34.17
CA ILE A 27 -11.07 11.68 -33.03
C ILE A 27 -9.64 12.01 -33.50
N ARG A 28 -9.13 11.30 -34.52
CA ARG A 28 -7.82 11.55 -35.11
C ARG A 28 -7.72 12.94 -35.73
N GLU A 29 -8.71 13.35 -36.51
CA GLU A 29 -8.73 14.70 -37.10
C GLU A 29 -8.80 15.81 -36.04
N ALA A 30 -9.56 15.59 -34.96
CA ALA A 30 -9.61 16.51 -33.82
C ALA A 30 -8.26 16.63 -33.10
N LEU A 31 -7.54 15.51 -32.96
CA LEU A 31 -6.18 15.48 -32.41
C LEU A 31 -5.17 16.17 -33.33
N ASP A 32 -5.24 15.94 -34.64
CA ASP A 32 -4.37 16.60 -35.63
C ASP A 32 -4.49 18.13 -35.53
N GLN A 33 -5.72 18.63 -35.31
CA GLN A 33 -5.91 20.07 -35.07
C GLN A 33 -5.31 20.54 -33.74
N LEU A 34 -5.39 19.77 -32.65
CA LEU A 34 -4.73 20.12 -31.38
C LEU A 34 -3.21 20.16 -31.55
N ILE A 35 -2.63 19.23 -32.33
CA ILE A 35 -1.20 19.23 -32.67
C ILE A 35 -0.84 20.50 -33.45
N HIS A 36 -1.66 20.89 -34.43
CA HIS A 36 -1.47 22.15 -35.17
C HIS A 36 -1.52 23.38 -34.24
N LEU A 37 -2.38 23.35 -33.21
CA LEU A 37 -2.48 24.38 -32.17
C LEU A 37 -1.40 24.28 -31.09
N LYS A 38 -0.50 23.30 -31.18
CA LYS A 38 0.59 23.01 -30.23
C LYS A 38 0.11 22.65 -28.82
N GLY A 39 -0.96 21.85 -28.75
CA GLY A 39 -1.53 21.33 -27.52
C GLY A 39 -2.96 21.81 -27.26
N GLY A 40 -3.55 21.35 -26.15
CA GLY A 40 -4.88 21.75 -25.73
C GLY A 40 -5.70 20.61 -25.14
N ILE A 41 -7.01 20.69 -25.30
CA ILE A 41 -7.98 19.77 -24.71
C ILE A 41 -8.78 19.11 -25.83
N LEU A 42 -8.72 17.79 -25.91
CA LEU A 42 -9.67 16.99 -26.67
C LEU A 42 -10.91 16.79 -25.80
N PHE A 43 -12.06 17.31 -26.22
CA PHE A 43 -13.30 17.25 -25.49
C PHE A 43 -14.22 16.16 -26.04
N ILE A 44 -14.63 15.24 -25.16
CA ILE A 44 -15.57 14.15 -25.43
C ILE A 44 -16.94 14.49 -24.81
N PRO A 45 -17.98 14.77 -25.62
CA PRO A 45 -19.32 15.06 -25.11
C PRO A 45 -20.01 13.87 -24.46
N LEU A 46 -21.23 14.10 -23.96
CA LEU A 46 -22.08 13.04 -23.43
C LEU A 46 -22.43 12.03 -24.53
N GLY A 47 -22.27 10.75 -24.23
CA GLY A 47 -22.61 9.66 -25.14
C GLY A 47 -21.59 8.53 -25.10
N THR A 48 -21.94 7.44 -25.77
CA THR A 48 -21.00 6.35 -26.05
C THR A 48 -20.49 6.51 -27.48
N TYR A 49 -19.18 6.51 -27.66
CA TYR A 49 -18.52 6.62 -28.97
C TYR A 49 -17.76 5.33 -29.24
N LYS A 50 -18.12 4.66 -30.33
CA LYS A 50 -17.45 3.44 -30.79
C LYS A 50 -16.15 3.77 -31.49
N ILE A 51 -15.11 2.99 -31.20
CA ILE A 51 -13.81 3.08 -31.87
C ILE A 51 -13.32 1.69 -32.28
N ASN A 52 -12.56 1.61 -33.36
CA ASN A 52 -11.98 0.37 -33.89
C ASN A 52 -10.44 0.39 -33.99
N GLU A 53 -9.80 1.49 -33.59
CA GLU A 53 -8.34 1.61 -33.53
C GLU A 53 -7.89 2.40 -32.28
N THR A 54 -6.58 2.32 -31.99
CA THR A 54 -5.97 3.05 -30.87
C THR A 54 -6.02 4.55 -31.09
N ILE A 55 -6.47 5.29 -30.08
CA ILE A 55 -6.34 6.74 -30.03
C ILE A 55 -4.94 7.08 -29.53
N THR A 56 -4.06 7.50 -30.44
CA THR A 56 -2.68 7.88 -30.13
C THR A 56 -2.57 9.38 -29.87
N ILE A 57 -1.98 9.74 -28.73
CA ILE A 57 -1.64 11.12 -28.36
C ILE A 57 -0.12 11.18 -28.23
N ASP A 58 0.53 11.74 -29.25
CA ASP A 58 1.99 11.77 -29.38
C ASP A 58 2.60 13.17 -29.20
N TYR A 59 1.77 14.18 -28.91
CA TYR A 59 2.19 15.56 -28.71
C TYR A 59 2.02 16.00 -27.25
N PRO A 60 3.03 16.61 -26.61
CA PRO A 60 2.94 17.11 -25.25
C PRO A 60 1.85 18.18 -25.06
N GLY A 61 1.29 18.27 -23.86
CA GLY A 61 0.31 19.32 -23.54
C GLY A 61 -1.10 19.04 -24.07
N ILE A 62 -1.37 17.84 -24.57
CA ILE A 62 -2.73 17.39 -24.93
C ILE A 62 -3.34 16.63 -23.77
N TYR A 63 -4.48 17.13 -23.28
CA TYR A 63 -5.32 16.46 -22.29
C TYR A 63 -6.65 16.04 -22.91
N ILE A 64 -7.20 14.94 -22.46
CA ILE A 64 -8.61 14.61 -22.71
C ILE A 64 -9.45 15.20 -21.58
N ARG A 65 -10.60 15.79 -21.94
CA ARG A 65 -11.67 16.09 -20.99
C ARG A 65 -12.98 15.51 -21.50
N SER A 66 -13.85 15.12 -20.59
CA SER A 66 -15.21 14.75 -20.97
C SER A 66 -16.27 15.61 -20.29
N ALA A 67 -17.48 15.55 -20.84
CA ALA A 67 -18.66 16.17 -20.24
C ALA A 67 -19.07 15.49 -18.93
N SER A 68 -18.71 14.21 -18.74
CA SER A 68 -19.03 13.43 -17.55
C SER A 68 -18.23 12.11 -17.51
N PRO A 69 -17.61 11.74 -16.36
CA PRO A 69 -16.87 10.50 -16.20
C PRO A 69 -17.70 9.24 -16.49
N TYR A 70 -19.00 9.25 -16.18
CA TYR A 70 -19.86 8.06 -16.26
C TYR A 70 -20.73 8.03 -17.52
N ARG A 71 -20.96 9.20 -18.15
CA ARG A 71 -21.89 9.33 -19.29
C ARG A 71 -21.18 9.62 -20.62
N SER A 72 -19.89 9.91 -20.59
CA SER A 72 -19.04 10.03 -21.78
C SER A 72 -18.16 8.78 -21.80
N MET A 73 -18.30 7.97 -22.83
CA MET A 73 -17.67 6.66 -22.91
C MET A 73 -17.04 6.43 -24.27
N LEU A 74 -15.81 5.93 -24.27
CA LEU A 74 -15.23 5.25 -25.42
C LEU A 74 -15.50 3.75 -25.27
N SER A 75 -16.03 3.13 -26.32
CA SER A 75 -16.30 1.69 -26.36
C SER A 75 -15.58 1.08 -27.55
N VAL A 76 -14.72 0.09 -27.29
CA VAL A 76 -14.09 -0.66 -28.38
C VAL A 76 -15.12 -1.52 -29.11
N GLU A 77 -14.97 -1.62 -30.43
CA GLU A 77 -15.71 -2.56 -31.26
C GLU A 77 -15.08 -3.95 -31.27
N THR A 78 -15.81 -4.95 -31.77
CA THR A 78 -15.31 -6.33 -31.89
C THR A 78 -14.12 -6.44 -32.85
N GLU A 79 -14.10 -5.62 -33.90
CA GLU A 79 -13.04 -5.57 -34.92
C GLU A 79 -11.92 -4.58 -34.53
N PHE A 80 -11.73 -4.31 -33.24
CA PHE A 80 -10.71 -3.38 -32.77
C PHE A 80 -9.29 -3.90 -33.09
N THR A 81 -8.46 -3.08 -33.72
CA THR A 81 -7.16 -3.48 -34.27
C THR A 81 -5.95 -3.13 -33.40
N GLY A 82 -6.13 -2.29 -32.38
CA GLY A 82 -5.05 -1.79 -31.52
C GLY A 82 -4.73 -2.69 -30.32
N SER A 83 -3.61 -2.42 -29.64
CA SER A 83 -3.22 -3.09 -28.37
C SER A 83 -3.71 -2.37 -27.11
N GLU A 84 -4.09 -1.10 -27.25
CA GLU A 84 -4.69 -0.27 -26.20
C GLU A 84 -5.79 0.63 -26.79
N VAL A 85 -6.73 1.06 -25.95
CA VAL A 85 -7.75 2.05 -26.33
C VAL A 85 -7.10 3.42 -26.53
N ILE A 86 -6.31 3.86 -25.55
CA ILE A 86 -5.61 5.16 -25.60
C ILE A 86 -4.13 4.92 -25.34
N ARG A 87 -3.29 5.47 -26.23
CA ARG A 87 -1.84 5.48 -26.08
C ARG A 87 -1.33 6.91 -25.94
N PHE A 88 -0.64 7.20 -24.85
CA PHE A 88 0.20 8.39 -24.74
C PHE A 88 1.66 7.97 -24.99
N GLU A 89 2.30 8.56 -25.98
CA GLU A 89 3.69 8.26 -26.33
C GLU A 89 4.45 9.52 -26.74
N PRO A 90 5.79 9.52 -26.72
CA PRO A 90 6.54 10.60 -27.35
C PRO A 90 6.41 10.52 -28.88
N GLY A 91 5.95 11.59 -29.50
CA GLY A 91 6.11 11.81 -30.93
C GLY A 91 7.59 11.97 -31.33
N HIS A 92 7.85 11.98 -32.62
CA HIS A 92 9.21 11.95 -33.20
C HIS A 92 10.17 13.01 -32.62
N ASP A 93 9.65 14.19 -32.27
CA ASP A 93 10.44 15.32 -31.82
C ASP A 93 10.57 15.42 -30.28
N PHE A 94 10.10 14.41 -29.54
CA PHE A 94 10.07 14.43 -28.08
C PHE A 94 10.71 13.17 -27.46
N ASP A 95 11.37 13.35 -26.32
CA ASP A 95 12.00 12.24 -25.60
C ASP A 95 11.06 11.53 -24.60
N SER A 96 9.85 12.06 -24.41
CA SER A 96 8.89 11.55 -23.42
C SER A 96 7.50 12.13 -23.64
N ALA A 97 6.46 11.38 -23.28
CA ALA A 97 5.12 11.93 -23.16
C ALA A 97 5.06 12.85 -21.92
N LYS A 98 4.86 14.15 -22.10
CA LYS A 98 4.84 15.15 -21.01
C LYS A 98 3.55 15.96 -21.01
N SER A 99 3.08 16.35 -19.83
CA SER A 99 1.88 17.20 -19.72
C SER A 99 0.67 16.60 -20.43
N VAL A 100 0.39 15.32 -20.17
CA VAL A 100 -0.70 14.58 -20.81
C VAL A 100 -1.55 13.88 -19.76
N GLY A 101 -2.78 13.53 -20.15
CA GLY A 101 -3.65 12.67 -19.36
C GLY A 101 -5.12 12.98 -19.56
N ILE A 102 -5.93 12.66 -18.56
CA ILE A 102 -7.39 12.81 -18.61
C ILE A 102 -7.86 13.61 -17.40
N GLU A 103 -8.50 14.73 -17.67
CA GLU A 103 -9.05 15.64 -16.67
C GLU A 103 -10.57 15.63 -16.75
N ASN A 104 -11.26 15.72 -15.61
CA ASN A 104 -12.73 15.66 -15.57
C ASN A 104 -13.35 14.33 -16.07
N GLY A 105 -12.57 13.26 -16.08
CA GLY A 105 -13.01 11.89 -16.23
C GLY A 105 -13.35 11.42 -17.63
N LEU A 106 -13.51 10.10 -17.78
CA LEU A 106 -13.91 9.38 -18.98
C LEU A 106 -14.18 7.92 -18.60
N THR A 107 -15.21 7.29 -19.18
CA THR A 107 -15.34 5.82 -19.12
C THR A 107 -14.73 5.20 -20.38
N ILE A 108 -13.99 4.11 -20.21
CA ILE A 108 -13.46 3.29 -21.29
C ILE A 108 -13.98 1.86 -21.12
N SER A 109 -14.67 1.34 -22.13
CA SER A 109 -15.09 -0.05 -22.18
C SER A 109 -14.19 -0.85 -23.11
N CYS A 110 -13.48 -1.83 -22.55
CA CYS A 110 -12.65 -2.79 -23.29
C CYS A 110 -13.40 -4.09 -23.63
N GLN A 111 -14.69 -4.18 -23.34
CA GLN A 111 -15.45 -5.43 -23.26
C GLN A 111 -15.46 -6.28 -24.55
N ASN A 112 -15.28 -5.64 -25.72
CA ASN A 112 -15.31 -6.32 -27.02
C ASN A 112 -13.92 -6.59 -27.61
N ALA A 113 -12.83 -6.29 -26.89
CA ALA A 113 -11.48 -6.47 -27.43
C ALA A 113 -10.47 -6.94 -26.36
N THR A 114 -9.41 -7.60 -26.81
CA THR A 114 -8.31 -8.04 -25.93
C THR A 114 -7.23 -6.97 -25.89
N VAL A 115 -7.45 -5.93 -25.08
CA VAL A 115 -6.63 -4.71 -25.09
C VAL A 115 -6.33 -4.17 -23.70
N HIS A 116 -5.27 -3.38 -23.62
CA HIS A 116 -5.06 -2.44 -22.53
C HIS A 116 -6.10 -1.31 -22.57
N GLY A 117 -6.43 -0.74 -21.42
CA GLY A 117 -7.23 0.49 -21.38
C GLY A 117 -6.40 1.69 -21.84
N ILE A 118 -5.55 2.18 -20.95
CA ILE A 118 -4.63 3.28 -21.20
C ILE A 118 -3.20 2.78 -21.07
N THR A 119 -2.37 3.05 -22.09
CA THR A 119 -0.93 2.86 -22.03
C THR A 119 -0.22 4.22 -22.07
N VAL A 120 0.75 4.43 -21.18
CA VAL A 120 1.67 5.57 -21.24
C VAL A 120 3.09 5.08 -21.42
N ILE A 121 3.69 5.42 -22.55
CA ILE A 121 5.06 5.05 -22.92
C ILE A 121 5.98 6.23 -22.63
N ARG A 122 7.07 5.98 -21.87
CA ARG A 122 8.09 7.00 -21.53
C ARG A 122 7.48 8.29 -20.97
N GLY A 123 6.44 8.19 -20.14
CA GLY A 123 5.80 9.36 -19.54
C GLY A 123 6.72 10.10 -18.57
N TYR A 124 6.76 11.43 -18.62
CA TYR A 124 7.69 12.24 -17.82
C TYR A 124 7.11 13.62 -17.50
N ASP A 125 6.97 13.92 -16.22
CA ASP A 125 6.40 15.13 -15.65
C ASP A 125 4.94 15.42 -16.08
N GLN A 126 4.15 15.91 -15.12
CA GLN A 126 2.79 16.43 -15.37
C GLN A 126 1.81 15.40 -15.98
N LEU A 127 1.98 14.12 -15.63
CA LEU A 127 1.01 13.07 -15.98
C LEU A 127 -0.13 13.08 -14.97
N SER A 128 -1.37 13.26 -15.43
CA SER A 128 -2.52 13.39 -14.53
C SER A 128 -3.77 12.69 -15.07
N PHE A 129 -4.35 11.81 -14.25
CA PHE A 129 -5.57 11.05 -14.59
C PHE A 129 -6.58 11.22 -13.46
N ARG A 130 -7.73 11.82 -13.75
CA ARG A 130 -8.75 12.11 -12.73
C ARG A 130 -10.11 11.60 -13.17
N ASN A 131 -10.78 10.84 -12.30
CA ASN A 131 -12.13 10.29 -12.52
C ASN A 131 -12.22 9.39 -13.77
N VAL A 132 -11.17 8.61 -14.07
CA VAL A 132 -11.13 7.70 -15.22
C VAL A 132 -11.60 6.32 -14.80
N GLU A 133 -12.58 5.77 -15.50
CA GLU A 133 -13.06 4.42 -15.26
C GLU A 133 -12.80 3.52 -16.47
N ILE A 134 -12.21 2.34 -16.26
CA ILE A 134 -11.89 1.37 -17.31
C ILE A 134 -12.52 0.02 -16.95
N ARG A 135 -13.37 -0.50 -17.84
CA ARG A 135 -14.18 -1.70 -17.64
C ARG A 135 -13.86 -2.80 -18.64
N GLY A 136 -14.12 -4.05 -18.24
CA GLY A 136 -14.05 -5.20 -19.13
C GLY A 136 -12.63 -5.53 -19.59
N VAL A 137 -11.63 -5.26 -18.75
CA VAL A 137 -10.23 -5.48 -19.11
C VAL A 137 -9.91 -6.96 -19.16
N ASN A 138 -9.34 -7.42 -20.28
CA ASN A 138 -8.93 -8.80 -20.47
C ASN A 138 -7.87 -9.24 -19.43
N LYS A 139 -7.88 -10.53 -19.04
CA LYS A 139 -6.94 -11.10 -18.07
C LYS A 139 -5.45 -10.87 -18.33
N ASN A 140 -5.04 -10.81 -19.60
CA ASN A 140 -3.63 -10.64 -19.98
C ASN A 140 -3.21 -9.16 -20.08
N HIS A 141 -4.13 -8.25 -19.79
CA HIS A 141 -3.96 -6.81 -19.98
C HIS A 141 -4.23 -6.04 -18.69
N SER A 142 -3.73 -4.80 -18.66
CA SER A 142 -3.90 -3.84 -17.57
C SER A 142 -4.84 -2.74 -18.00
N ALA A 143 -5.66 -2.25 -17.06
CA ALA A 143 -6.46 -1.05 -17.28
C ALA A 143 -5.55 0.15 -17.47
N PHE A 144 -4.57 0.30 -16.58
CA PHE A 144 -3.57 1.35 -16.62
C PHE A 144 -2.18 0.71 -16.73
N ASN A 145 -1.48 0.99 -17.83
CA ASN A 145 -0.19 0.41 -18.18
C ASN A 145 0.85 1.51 -18.40
N PHE A 146 1.62 1.83 -17.36
CA PHE A 146 2.68 2.83 -17.43
C PHE A 146 4.02 2.15 -17.60
N THR A 147 4.70 2.42 -18.72
CA THR A 147 5.94 1.73 -19.06
C THR A 147 7.04 2.68 -19.50
N GLN A 148 8.25 2.46 -18.98
CA GLN A 148 9.47 3.10 -19.46
C GLN A 148 10.27 2.07 -20.27
N THR A 149 10.49 2.38 -21.55
CA THR A 149 11.04 1.45 -22.54
C THR A 149 12.52 1.69 -22.87
N SER A 150 13.13 2.74 -22.33
CA SER A 150 14.57 3.00 -22.55
C SER A 150 15.43 1.83 -22.06
N SER A 151 16.38 1.41 -22.90
CA SER A 151 17.39 0.39 -22.55
C SER A 151 18.30 0.83 -21.41
N ASN A 152 18.48 2.15 -21.20
CA ASN A 152 19.19 2.69 -20.06
C ASN A 152 18.26 2.64 -18.82
N ILE A 153 18.54 1.72 -17.89
CA ILE A 153 17.76 1.52 -16.65
C ILE A 153 17.68 2.77 -15.75
N LYS A 154 18.56 3.76 -15.96
CA LYS A 154 18.56 5.03 -15.23
C LYS A 154 17.55 6.04 -15.78
N VAL A 155 17.05 5.84 -16.99
CA VAL A 155 15.95 6.64 -17.56
C VAL A 155 14.65 6.10 -16.96
N LEU A 156 13.86 7.00 -16.40
CA LEU A 156 12.66 6.68 -15.63
C LEU A 156 11.49 7.47 -16.18
N GLY A 157 10.28 6.93 -16.03
CA GLY A 157 9.11 7.80 -16.04
C GLY A 157 9.00 8.55 -14.71
N GLN A 158 8.40 9.74 -14.69
CA GLN A 158 8.22 10.45 -13.42
C GLN A 158 7.06 11.45 -13.39
N THR A 159 6.72 11.82 -12.15
CA THR A 159 5.60 12.65 -11.67
C THR A 159 4.26 12.26 -12.27
N LEU A 160 3.69 11.19 -11.70
CA LEU A 160 2.37 10.66 -12.02
C LEU A 160 1.39 10.95 -10.88
N LEU A 161 0.26 11.57 -11.22
CA LEU A 161 -0.90 11.72 -10.35
C LEU A 161 -2.10 10.98 -10.91
N MET A 162 -2.73 10.15 -10.08
CA MET A 162 -4.01 9.50 -10.39
C MET A 162 -4.99 9.73 -9.25
N GLU A 163 -6.17 10.25 -9.56
CA GLU A 163 -7.21 10.55 -8.57
C GLU A 163 -8.55 9.95 -8.97
N ASN A 164 -9.14 9.18 -8.06
CA ASN A 164 -10.46 8.56 -8.25
C ASN A 164 -10.55 7.76 -9.57
N CYS A 165 -9.48 7.05 -9.94
CA CYS A 165 -9.48 6.15 -11.08
C CYS A 165 -10.02 4.78 -10.69
N VAL A 166 -10.77 4.12 -11.58
CA VAL A 166 -11.37 2.82 -11.34
C VAL A 166 -11.01 1.86 -12.46
N ALA A 167 -10.57 0.66 -12.11
CA ALA A 167 -10.28 -0.42 -13.05
C ALA A 167 -11.09 -1.66 -12.69
N LEU A 168 -11.74 -2.27 -13.68
CA LEU A 168 -12.60 -3.44 -13.48
C LEU A 168 -12.31 -4.52 -14.53
N ARG A 169 -12.19 -5.76 -14.04
CA ARG A 169 -12.19 -7.00 -14.81
C ARG A 169 -13.26 -7.95 -14.26
N TRP A 170 -13.98 -8.61 -15.16
CA TRP A 170 -15.06 -9.55 -14.85
C TRP A 170 -14.76 -10.94 -15.39
N GLY A 171 -15.05 -11.97 -14.59
CA GLY A 171 -15.16 -13.37 -15.00
C GLY A 171 -13.88 -14.05 -15.49
N GLN A 172 -12.70 -13.58 -15.07
CA GLN A 172 -11.43 -14.11 -15.58
C GLN A 172 -10.30 -14.09 -14.54
N GLU A 173 -9.74 -15.26 -14.24
CA GLU A 173 -8.41 -15.41 -13.64
C GLU A 173 -7.35 -14.69 -14.47
N ALA A 174 -6.41 -14.02 -13.80
CA ALA A 174 -5.46 -13.14 -14.43
C ALA A 174 -4.13 -13.02 -13.67
N ASP A 175 -3.03 -13.24 -14.38
CA ASP A 175 -1.69 -13.00 -13.83
C ASP A 175 -1.34 -11.50 -13.81
N ARG A 176 -1.93 -10.71 -14.72
CA ARG A 176 -1.57 -9.31 -14.91
C ARG A 176 -2.38 -8.37 -14.03
N ALA A 177 -1.68 -7.42 -13.42
CA ALA A 177 -2.29 -6.42 -12.57
C ALA A 177 -3.14 -5.40 -13.36
N LEU A 178 -4.23 -4.92 -12.78
CA LEU A 178 -5.05 -3.86 -13.38
C LEU A 178 -4.30 -2.52 -13.47
N TYR A 179 -3.56 -2.17 -12.42
CA TYR A 179 -2.62 -1.07 -12.41
C TYR A 179 -1.21 -1.64 -12.49
N TYR A 180 -0.57 -1.48 -13.65
CA TYR A 180 0.80 -1.90 -13.86
C TYR A 180 1.67 -0.67 -14.15
N ILE A 181 2.61 -0.40 -13.25
CA ILE A 181 3.53 0.73 -13.36
C ILE A 181 4.96 0.20 -13.28
N ASN A 182 5.72 0.43 -14.34
CA ASN A 182 7.05 -0.11 -14.50
C ASN A 182 8.09 0.99 -14.72
N ARG A 183 9.08 1.08 -13.83
CA ARG A 183 10.22 2.02 -13.87
C ARG A 183 9.79 3.50 -13.84
N TYR A 184 8.86 3.82 -12.95
CA TYR A 184 8.46 5.21 -12.66
C TYR A 184 8.94 5.66 -11.29
N GLN A 185 8.98 6.98 -11.08
CA GLN A 185 9.16 7.58 -9.76
C GLN A 185 8.20 8.73 -9.51
N GLU A 186 8.03 9.10 -8.24
CA GLU A 186 7.14 10.19 -7.82
C GLU A 186 5.68 9.95 -8.25
N ILE A 187 5.14 8.82 -7.78
CA ILE A 187 3.82 8.32 -8.14
C ILE A 187 2.85 8.60 -6.99
N ASN A 188 1.72 9.22 -7.26
CA ASN A 188 0.65 9.46 -6.30
C ASN A 188 -0.67 8.90 -6.82
N LEU A 189 -1.25 7.94 -6.09
CA LEU A 189 -2.59 7.42 -6.30
C LEU A 189 -3.48 7.83 -5.12
N ILE A 190 -4.61 8.48 -5.41
CA ILE A 190 -5.55 8.97 -4.40
C ILE A 190 -6.94 8.43 -4.74
N GLY A 191 -7.52 7.62 -3.86
CA GLY A 191 -8.87 7.10 -4.06
C GLY A 191 -9.03 6.16 -5.25
N CYS A 192 -7.94 5.57 -5.76
CA CYS A 192 -8.01 4.66 -6.91
C CYS A 192 -8.53 3.28 -6.50
N LYS A 193 -9.37 2.66 -7.33
CA LYS A 193 -9.95 1.33 -7.08
C LYS A 193 -9.64 0.33 -8.19
N ALA A 194 -9.36 -0.90 -7.78
CA ALA A 194 -9.08 -2.04 -8.65
C ALA A 194 -9.95 -3.25 -8.26
N PHE A 195 -10.80 -3.71 -9.18
CA PHE A 195 -11.62 -4.92 -9.03
C PHE A 195 -11.06 -6.01 -9.95
N SER A 196 -10.20 -6.88 -9.43
CA SER A 196 -9.28 -7.66 -10.27
C SER A 196 -9.91 -8.84 -10.99
N ALA A 197 -10.74 -9.63 -10.31
CA ALA A 197 -11.38 -10.79 -10.91
C ALA A 197 -12.62 -11.17 -10.10
N ILE A 198 -13.76 -10.56 -10.46
CA ILE A 198 -15.06 -10.94 -9.91
C ILE A 198 -15.65 -12.04 -10.78
N LYS A 199 -15.91 -13.22 -10.21
CA LYS A 199 -16.57 -14.32 -10.93
C LYS A 199 -17.93 -13.88 -11.48
N GLU A 200 -18.15 -14.02 -12.79
CA GLU A 200 -19.47 -13.78 -13.40
C GLU A 200 -20.48 -14.83 -12.89
N ASN A 201 -21.70 -14.39 -12.55
CA ASN A 201 -22.86 -15.22 -12.17
C ASN A 201 -22.82 -15.95 -10.82
N ALA A 202 -21.98 -15.57 -9.86
CA ALA A 202 -22.15 -16.03 -8.49
C ALA A 202 -23.08 -15.09 -7.71
N SER A 203 -24.07 -15.65 -7.00
CA SER A 203 -24.83 -14.93 -5.96
C SER A 203 -23.94 -14.42 -4.82
N ASP A 204 -22.67 -14.82 -4.82
CA ASP A 204 -21.61 -14.43 -3.90
C ASP A 204 -20.31 -14.25 -4.71
N PRO A 205 -19.87 -13.01 -5.01
CA PRO A 205 -18.69 -12.76 -5.82
C PRO A 205 -17.44 -13.26 -5.10
N GLN A 206 -16.89 -14.39 -5.55
CA GLN A 206 -15.68 -14.97 -4.98
C GLN A 206 -14.44 -14.42 -5.72
N PRO A 207 -13.32 -14.18 -5.03
CA PRO A 207 -12.08 -13.76 -5.66
C PRO A 207 -11.48 -14.86 -6.53
N GLU A 208 -11.07 -14.52 -7.75
CA GLU A 208 -10.25 -15.38 -8.61
C GLU A 208 -8.77 -14.92 -8.60
N ALA A 209 -7.87 -15.74 -9.18
CA ALA A 209 -6.47 -15.38 -9.34
C ALA A 209 -6.35 -14.03 -10.07
N GLY A 210 -5.64 -13.06 -9.49
CA GLY A 210 -5.74 -11.67 -9.92
C GLY A 210 -4.89 -10.72 -9.11
N ASN A 211 -4.25 -9.75 -9.76
CA ASN A 211 -3.45 -8.73 -9.08
C ASN A 211 -4.08 -7.35 -9.25
N ALA A 212 -4.16 -6.56 -8.17
CA ALA A 212 -4.79 -5.25 -8.24
C ALA A 212 -3.78 -4.17 -8.68
N PHE A 213 -2.70 -3.99 -7.91
CA PHE A 213 -1.63 -3.02 -8.17
C PHE A 213 -0.27 -3.71 -8.26
N HIS A 214 0.52 -3.37 -9.27
CA HIS A 214 1.90 -3.85 -9.42
C HIS A 214 2.83 -2.69 -9.78
N TYR A 215 3.75 -2.41 -8.86
CA TYR A 215 4.84 -1.45 -9.01
C TYR A 215 6.15 -2.19 -9.23
N LYS A 216 6.60 -2.24 -10.49
CA LYS A 216 7.87 -2.85 -10.86
C LYS A 216 8.94 -1.78 -11.01
N ASP A 217 10.09 -1.95 -10.34
CA ASP A 217 11.25 -1.06 -10.44
C ASP A 217 10.94 0.43 -10.13
N CYS A 218 9.91 0.67 -9.31
CA CYS A 218 9.37 1.99 -9.00
C CYS A 218 9.95 2.60 -7.71
N ARG A 219 9.92 3.93 -7.59
CA ARG A 219 10.35 4.64 -6.36
C ARG A 219 9.42 5.78 -6.00
N GLY A 220 9.31 6.10 -4.71
CA GLY A 220 8.49 7.23 -4.27
C GLY A 220 7.03 7.06 -4.68
N VAL A 221 6.43 5.93 -4.27
CA VAL A 221 5.02 5.62 -4.51
C VAL A 221 4.20 5.99 -3.29
N THR A 222 3.13 6.75 -3.46
CA THR A 222 2.16 7.05 -2.41
C THR A 222 0.78 6.58 -2.85
N MET A 223 0.15 5.75 -2.03
CA MET A 223 -1.26 5.36 -2.15
C MET A 223 -2.03 5.91 -0.95
N SER A 224 -3.07 6.69 -1.21
CA SER A 224 -3.91 7.30 -0.17
C SER A 224 -5.39 7.03 -0.45
N GLY A 225 -6.05 6.28 0.43
CA GLY A 225 -7.48 5.99 0.30
C GLY A 225 -7.83 5.06 -0.86
N CYS A 226 -6.87 4.29 -1.37
CA CYS A 226 -7.08 3.37 -2.48
C CYS A 226 -7.80 2.08 -2.03
N SER A 227 -8.29 1.30 -3.00
CA SER A 227 -8.96 0.03 -2.73
C SER A 227 -8.58 -1.05 -3.72
N ALA A 228 -8.30 -2.24 -3.21
CA ALA A 228 -8.16 -3.48 -3.96
C ALA A 228 -9.31 -4.41 -3.58
N ALA A 229 -9.98 -4.99 -4.57
CA ALA A 229 -11.12 -5.86 -4.37
C ALA A 229 -11.05 -7.09 -5.29
N PHE A 230 -11.50 -8.24 -4.77
CA PHE A 230 -11.63 -9.50 -5.51
C PHE A 230 -10.35 -9.86 -6.26
N ALA A 231 -9.26 -9.98 -5.51
CA ALA A 231 -7.93 -10.20 -6.06
C ALA A 231 -7.19 -11.26 -5.25
N GLU A 232 -6.26 -11.96 -5.88
CA GLU A 232 -5.27 -12.78 -5.19
C GLU A 232 -4.32 -11.89 -4.37
N ASN A 233 -3.67 -10.92 -5.03
CA ASN A 233 -2.77 -9.99 -4.37
C ASN A 233 -3.25 -8.56 -4.56
N ALA A 234 -3.34 -7.80 -3.47
CA ALA A 234 -3.71 -6.40 -3.52
C ALA A 234 -2.57 -5.56 -4.12
N ILE A 235 -1.38 -5.66 -3.54
CA ILE A 235 -0.25 -4.81 -3.94
C ILE A 235 1.01 -5.66 -4.12
N ILE A 236 1.64 -5.54 -5.29
CA ILE A 236 2.95 -6.13 -5.59
C ILE A 236 3.96 -5.00 -5.75
N VAL A 237 5.07 -5.10 -5.02
CA VAL A 237 6.26 -4.27 -5.22
C VAL A 237 7.38 -5.18 -5.70
N GLU A 238 7.82 -4.99 -6.94
CA GLU A 238 8.87 -5.79 -7.56
C GLU A 238 10.12 -4.94 -7.80
N ALA A 239 11.28 -5.48 -7.43
CA ALA A 239 12.59 -4.99 -7.86
C ALA A 239 13.24 -6.05 -8.76
N ASP A 240 13.46 -5.71 -10.02
CA ASP A 240 14.04 -6.59 -11.04
C ASP A 240 15.35 -5.99 -11.56
N LEU A 241 15.27 -4.85 -12.25
CA LEU A 241 16.42 -4.20 -12.88
C LEU A 241 17.02 -3.11 -11.99
N ARG A 242 16.28 -2.63 -11.00
CA ARG A 242 16.74 -1.59 -10.07
C ARG A 242 16.02 -1.68 -8.73
N ASN A 243 16.58 -1.01 -7.73
CA ASN A 243 15.94 -0.96 -6.42
C ASN A 243 14.57 -0.29 -6.49
N ALA A 244 13.59 -0.90 -5.83
CA ALA A 244 12.27 -0.34 -5.60
C ALA A 244 12.18 0.18 -4.16
N THR A 245 12.00 1.48 -3.97
CA THR A 245 12.15 2.11 -2.65
C THR A 245 11.17 3.24 -2.40
N GLY A 246 10.71 3.37 -1.16
CA GLY A 246 9.87 4.49 -0.75
C GLY A 246 8.44 4.31 -1.22
N THR A 247 7.76 3.28 -0.74
CA THR A 247 6.33 3.03 -1.02
C THR A 247 5.53 3.26 0.25
N THR A 248 4.60 4.22 0.25
CA THR A 248 3.72 4.51 1.38
C THR A 248 2.28 4.20 1.01
N ILE A 249 1.62 3.38 1.82
CA ILE A 249 0.24 2.94 1.64
C ILE A 249 -0.55 3.34 2.88
N SER A 250 -1.59 4.16 2.68
CA SER A 250 -2.42 4.72 3.75
C SER A 250 -3.89 4.73 3.36
N GLY A 251 -4.78 4.46 4.34
CA GLY A 251 -6.22 4.42 4.10
C GLY A 251 -6.67 3.36 3.10
N GLN A 252 -5.87 2.31 2.89
CA GLN A 252 -6.19 1.24 1.94
C GLN A 252 -7.43 0.46 2.41
N THR A 253 -8.29 0.07 1.48
CA THR A 253 -9.34 -0.93 1.72
C THR A 253 -9.03 -2.19 0.92
N ASN A 254 -8.97 -3.32 1.61
CA ASN A 254 -8.81 -4.64 0.99
C ASN A 254 -10.11 -5.41 1.16
N GLU A 255 -10.75 -5.70 0.04
CA GLU A 255 -12.04 -6.39 -0.03
C GLU A 255 -11.84 -7.76 -0.69
N GLN A 256 -12.06 -8.85 0.06
CA GLN A 256 -11.90 -10.22 -0.44
C GLN A 256 -10.57 -10.50 -1.16
N ILE A 257 -9.45 -10.22 -0.48
CA ILE A 257 -8.10 -10.56 -0.94
C ILE A 257 -7.77 -11.99 -0.50
N SER A 258 -7.59 -12.89 -1.48
CA SER A 258 -7.46 -14.33 -1.22
C SER A 258 -6.04 -14.76 -0.81
N ASN A 259 -5.01 -13.95 -1.08
CA ASN A 259 -3.63 -14.27 -0.73
C ASN A 259 -2.94 -13.12 0.05
N LEU A 260 -2.36 -12.13 -0.62
CA LEU A 260 -1.49 -11.13 0.01
C LEU A 260 -2.01 -9.69 -0.13
N ALA A 261 -2.11 -8.99 1.00
CA ALA A 261 -2.27 -7.54 1.07
C ALA A 261 -1.05 -6.81 0.45
N LEU A 262 0.14 -7.35 0.70
CA LEU A 262 1.39 -6.86 0.14
C LEU A 262 2.32 -8.04 -0.15
N LYS A 263 2.79 -8.10 -1.40
CA LYS A 263 3.85 -9.01 -1.84
C LYS A 263 5.05 -8.20 -2.32
N THR A 264 6.23 -8.61 -1.91
CA THR A 264 7.49 -8.07 -2.43
C THR A 264 8.25 -9.14 -3.20
N ILE A 265 8.76 -8.77 -4.38
CA ILE A 265 9.48 -9.69 -5.27
C ILE A 265 10.81 -9.06 -5.61
N CYS A 266 11.91 -9.69 -5.23
CA CYS A 266 13.25 -9.13 -5.43
C CYS A 266 14.12 -10.10 -6.24
N LYS A 267 14.68 -9.64 -7.35
CA LYS A 267 15.75 -10.37 -8.06
C LYS A 267 17.13 -10.11 -7.43
N THR A 268 18.10 -10.95 -7.80
CA THR A 268 19.48 -10.85 -7.29
C THR A 268 20.14 -9.54 -7.70
N GLY A 269 20.81 -8.88 -6.75
CA GLY A 269 21.58 -7.66 -7.02
C GLY A 269 20.79 -6.35 -6.92
N VAL A 270 19.48 -6.43 -6.68
CA VAL A 270 18.61 -5.29 -6.38
C VAL A 270 18.00 -5.44 -4.99
N ALA A 271 17.38 -4.37 -4.49
CA ALA A 271 16.79 -4.33 -3.17
C ALA A 271 15.42 -3.67 -3.15
N ILE A 272 14.58 -4.11 -2.21
CA ILE A 272 13.34 -3.45 -1.84
C ILE A 272 13.52 -2.79 -0.47
N GLY A 273 13.01 -1.56 -0.30
CA GLY A 273 13.02 -0.98 1.03
C GLY A 273 12.24 0.30 1.23
N SER A 274 12.18 0.74 2.48
CA SER A 274 11.41 1.93 2.88
C SER A 274 9.94 1.81 2.50
N ILE A 275 9.33 0.64 2.72
CA ILE A 275 7.88 0.46 2.56
C ILE A 275 7.19 0.82 3.87
N THR A 276 6.18 1.69 3.81
CA THR A 276 5.27 1.95 4.91
C THR A 276 3.88 1.48 4.53
N TYR A 277 3.33 0.52 5.26
CA TYR A 277 1.96 0.03 5.08
C TYR A 277 1.19 0.29 6.38
N LEU A 278 0.38 1.34 6.39
CA LEU A 278 -0.43 1.72 7.55
C LEU A 278 -1.67 0.80 7.69
N PRO A 279 -2.35 0.80 8.84
CA PRO A 279 -3.54 -0.01 9.04
C PRO A 279 -4.54 0.20 7.90
N TYR A 280 -5.07 -0.90 7.38
CA TYR A 280 -6.02 -0.92 6.28
C TYR A 280 -7.37 -1.44 6.77
N ARG A 281 -8.44 -1.13 6.03
CA ARG A 281 -9.77 -1.69 6.27
C ARG A 281 -9.87 -3.06 5.60
N ASP A 282 -10.06 -4.09 6.41
CA ASP A 282 -10.37 -5.45 5.94
C ASP A 282 -11.88 -5.61 5.78
N GLU A 283 -12.32 -5.89 4.56
CA GLU A 283 -13.72 -6.19 4.23
C GLU A 283 -13.81 -7.61 3.67
N SER A 284 -14.21 -8.55 4.53
CA SER A 284 -14.41 -9.96 4.15
C SER A 284 -13.16 -10.67 3.61
N GLY A 285 -11.96 -10.23 3.99
CA GLY A 285 -10.69 -10.85 3.59
C GLY A 285 -9.64 -9.83 3.19
N GLY A 286 -8.67 -9.60 4.07
CA GLY A 286 -7.66 -8.56 3.86
C GLY A 286 -6.33 -8.98 3.24
N GLY A 287 -6.04 -10.28 3.14
CA GLY A 287 -4.74 -10.84 2.72
C GLY A 287 -3.61 -10.74 3.77
N GLY A 288 -2.59 -11.57 3.64
CA GLY A 288 -1.36 -11.56 4.44
C GLY A 288 -0.25 -10.67 3.87
N PHE A 289 0.97 -10.81 4.39
CA PHE A 289 2.13 -10.04 3.93
C PHE A 289 3.30 -10.97 3.64
N GLU A 290 3.91 -10.82 2.47
CA GLU A 290 5.17 -11.50 2.13
C GLU A 290 6.27 -10.48 1.83
N LEU A 291 7.25 -10.41 2.72
CA LEU A 291 8.35 -9.47 2.68
C LEU A 291 9.65 -10.21 2.35
N ASN A 292 10.00 -10.26 1.06
CA ASN A 292 11.21 -10.86 0.53
C ASN A 292 12.25 -9.81 0.19
N ASN A 293 13.45 -9.97 0.76
CA ASN A 293 14.59 -9.04 0.61
C ASN A 293 14.20 -7.57 0.84
N CYS A 294 13.27 -7.35 1.77
CA CYS A 294 12.68 -6.05 2.07
C CYS A 294 13.38 -5.44 3.27
N THR A 295 13.77 -4.16 3.18
CA THR A 295 14.54 -3.50 4.24
C THR A 295 13.97 -2.17 4.68
N LEU A 296 14.21 -1.77 5.94
CA LEU A 296 13.81 -0.45 6.47
C LEU A 296 12.30 -0.15 6.32
N SER A 297 11.44 -1.16 6.49
CA SER A 297 9.99 -1.01 6.29
C SER A 297 9.21 -1.00 7.60
N THR A 298 8.05 -0.34 7.59
CA THR A 298 7.08 -0.31 8.69
C THR A 298 5.75 -0.87 8.22
N ILE A 299 5.29 -1.99 8.80
CA ILE A 299 4.09 -2.70 8.34
C ILE A 299 3.12 -2.89 9.50
N TYR A 300 1.89 -2.43 9.34
CA TYR A 300 0.78 -2.70 10.24
C TYR A 300 -0.05 -3.86 9.69
N SER A 301 0.25 -5.07 10.17
CA SER A 301 -0.38 -6.30 9.66
C SER A 301 -1.68 -6.67 10.36
N LEU A 302 -2.04 -5.97 11.44
CA LEU A 302 -3.20 -6.32 12.27
C LEU A 302 -3.13 -7.79 12.70
N ASN A 303 -4.16 -8.59 12.45
CA ASN A 303 -4.22 -10.01 12.80
C ASN A 303 -3.81 -10.95 11.65
N LYS A 304 -3.10 -10.44 10.63
CA LYS A 304 -2.72 -11.19 9.43
C LYS A 304 -1.33 -11.78 9.53
N GLU A 305 -1.12 -12.82 8.74
CA GLU A 305 0.17 -13.46 8.59
C GLU A 305 1.18 -12.51 7.95
N VAL A 306 2.40 -12.53 8.47
CA VAL A 306 3.55 -11.81 7.91
C VAL A 306 4.70 -12.79 7.78
N LYS A 307 5.13 -13.04 6.55
CA LYS A 307 6.32 -13.81 6.27
C LYS A 307 7.49 -12.89 5.97
N LEU A 308 8.51 -12.91 6.84
CA LEU A 308 9.76 -12.21 6.64
C LEU A 308 10.76 -13.15 5.96
N SER A 309 10.76 -13.22 4.64
CA SER A 309 11.63 -14.12 3.89
C SER A 309 13.11 -13.70 3.94
N GLN A 310 14.01 -14.56 3.44
CA GLN A 310 15.45 -14.35 3.43
C GLN A 310 15.85 -12.98 2.84
N GLY A 311 16.83 -12.33 3.47
CA GLY A 311 17.32 -10.99 3.08
C GLY A 311 16.56 -9.83 3.71
N SER A 312 15.38 -10.08 4.29
CA SER A 312 14.62 -9.04 4.98
C SER A 312 15.31 -8.59 6.27
N SER A 313 15.49 -7.28 6.46
CA SER A 313 16.17 -6.75 7.66
C SER A 313 15.77 -5.32 7.98
N ARG A 314 15.85 -4.92 9.25
CA ARG A 314 15.49 -3.60 9.75
C ARG A 314 14.03 -3.23 9.46
N ASN A 315 13.14 -4.23 9.41
CA ASN A 315 11.71 -3.99 9.32
C ASN A 315 11.08 -3.93 10.72
N VAL A 316 10.04 -3.12 10.86
CA VAL A 316 9.22 -3.02 12.07
C VAL A 316 7.81 -3.50 11.71
N ILE A 317 7.37 -4.58 12.35
CA ILE A 317 6.06 -5.19 12.12
C ILE A 317 5.17 -4.93 13.33
N PHE A 318 4.05 -4.24 13.13
CA PHE A 318 3.00 -4.06 14.13
C PHE A 318 1.89 -5.08 13.90
N SER A 319 1.72 -6.02 14.82
CA SER A 319 0.74 -7.11 14.70
C SER A 319 -0.05 -7.31 15.99
N SER A 320 -1.36 -7.52 15.89
CA SER A 320 -2.22 -7.92 17.02
C SER A 320 -2.16 -9.42 17.34
N ASP A 321 -1.42 -10.18 16.52
CA ASP A 321 -1.15 -11.59 16.74
C ASP A 321 0.28 -11.92 16.28
N ILE A 322 1.24 -11.69 17.17
CA ILE A 322 2.67 -11.89 16.88
C ILE A 322 3.01 -13.33 16.47
N SER A 323 2.17 -14.31 16.83
CA SER A 323 2.39 -15.72 16.46
C SER A 323 2.26 -15.96 14.96
N LYS A 324 1.63 -15.01 14.24
CA LYS A 324 1.48 -15.04 12.79
C LYS A 324 2.61 -14.34 12.04
N VAL A 325 3.60 -13.80 12.75
CA VAL A 325 4.82 -13.28 12.14
C VAL A 325 5.85 -14.41 12.13
N VAL A 326 6.19 -14.89 10.94
CA VAL A 326 6.99 -16.10 10.72
C VAL A 326 8.25 -15.81 9.91
N ASP A 327 9.19 -16.76 9.96
CA ASP A 327 10.49 -16.76 9.27
C ASP A 327 11.43 -15.60 9.63
N THR A 328 11.16 -14.90 10.75
CA THR A 328 11.83 -13.69 11.23
C THR A 328 13.37 -13.78 11.23
N PRO A 329 14.06 -13.29 10.19
CA PRO A 329 15.51 -13.29 10.15
C PRO A 329 16.02 -12.18 11.07
N LYS A 330 17.29 -12.28 11.49
CA LYS A 330 17.91 -11.33 12.44
C LYS A 330 17.78 -9.89 11.95
N GLY A 331 17.56 -8.98 12.91
CA GLY A 331 17.53 -7.54 12.67
C GLY A 331 16.16 -6.96 12.28
N ASN A 332 15.07 -7.72 12.44
CA ASN A 332 13.70 -7.20 12.35
C ASN A 332 13.12 -7.04 13.76
N ALA A 333 12.19 -6.11 13.93
CA ALA A 333 11.48 -5.87 15.18
C ALA A 333 9.99 -6.18 15.02
N ILE A 334 9.41 -6.87 16.00
CA ILE A 334 7.98 -7.19 16.04
C ILE A 334 7.38 -6.50 17.27
N MET A 335 6.37 -5.68 17.04
CA MET A 335 5.65 -4.94 18.07
C MET A 335 4.22 -5.46 18.16
N GLY A 336 3.83 -5.94 19.34
CA GLY A 336 2.47 -6.37 19.63
C GLY A 336 1.51 -5.18 19.70
N LEU A 337 0.42 -5.23 18.94
CA LEU A 337 -0.74 -4.35 19.09
C LEU A 337 -1.74 -5.01 20.05
N SER A 338 -2.24 -4.28 21.04
CA SER A 338 -3.34 -4.79 21.86
C SER A 338 -4.54 -5.09 20.97
N LYS A 339 -5.09 -6.31 21.03
CA LYS A 339 -6.42 -6.62 20.46
C LYS A 339 -7.42 -5.70 21.18
N PHE A 340 -7.98 -4.71 20.48
CA PHE A 340 -8.86 -3.72 21.10
C PHE A 340 -10.23 -4.32 21.37
N ASP A 341 -10.42 -4.85 22.57
CA ASP A 341 -11.52 -4.48 23.44
C ASP A 341 -11.08 -4.43 24.91
N LYS A 342 -9.91 -5.00 25.26
CA LYS A 342 -9.37 -4.99 26.62
C LYS A 342 -7.83 -5.07 26.59
N LEU A 343 -7.18 -3.95 26.96
CA LEU A 343 -5.85 -3.86 27.59
C LEU A 343 -4.59 -4.03 26.72
N GLY A 344 -3.65 -3.08 26.89
CA GLY A 344 -2.20 -3.35 27.06
C GLY A 344 -1.35 -3.58 25.81
N PHE A 345 -0.45 -2.64 25.54
CA PHE A 345 0.73 -2.82 24.68
C PHE A 345 1.70 -3.83 25.33
N SER A 346 2.25 -4.77 24.55
CA SER A 346 3.26 -5.74 24.98
C SER A 346 4.46 -5.67 24.02
N MET A 347 5.63 -5.32 24.55
CA MET A 347 6.92 -5.48 23.87
C MET A 347 7.49 -6.84 24.27
N ASN A 348 7.66 -7.75 23.31
CA ASN A 348 8.16 -9.10 23.58
C ASN A 348 9.67 -9.27 23.32
N GLU A 349 10.37 -8.24 22.84
CA GLU A 349 11.83 -8.29 22.67
C GLU A 349 12.48 -7.03 23.24
N ALA A 350 13.40 -7.26 24.18
CA ALA A 350 14.11 -6.23 24.93
C ALA A 350 15.06 -5.44 24.04
N LEU A 351 15.11 -4.12 24.26
CA LEU A 351 16.17 -3.26 23.77
C LEU A 351 17.47 -3.65 24.51
N ASP A 352 18.47 -4.19 23.81
CA ASP A 352 19.78 -4.47 24.39
C ASP A 352 20.55 -3.15 24.56
N ILE A 353 20.39 -2.52 25.74
CA ILE A 353 21.17 -1.33 26.12
C ILE A 353 22.47 -1.82 26.74
N ASN A 354 23.47 -2.09 25.90
CA ASN A 354 24.82 -2.41 26.35
C ASN A 354 25.47 -1.20 27.03
N GLY A 355 25.48 -1.19 28.37
CA GLY A 355 26.22 -0.21 29.19
C GLY A 355 26.32 -0.67 30.65
N LYS A 356 27.54 -0.95 31.11
CA LYS A 356 27.85 -1.36 32.50
C LYS A 356 27.36 -0.29 33.49
N SER A 357 26.71 -0.74 34.57
CA SER A 357 26.11 0.07 35.66
C SER A 357 24.79 0.77 35.28
N LEU A 358 23.68 0.04 35.41
CA LEU A 358 22.33 0.59 35.31
C LEU A 358 21.95 1.30 36.61
N ASP A 359 22.05 2.63 36.58
CA ASP A 359 21.46 3.50 37.61
C ASP A 359 20.39 4.42 36.99
N PRO A 360 19.42 3.88 36.22
CA PRO A 360 18.46 4.69 35.50
C PRO A 360 17.56 5.43 36.49
N THR A 361 17.40 6.72 36.24
CA THR A 361 16.44 7.56 36.95
C THR A 361 15.22 7.69 36.07
N PHE A 362 14.08 7.22 36.58
CA PHE A 362 12.80 7.34 35.90
C PHE A 362 12.00 8.46 36.56
N THR A 363 11.18 9.15 35.77
CA THR A 363 10.19 10.08 36.31
C THR A 363 8.80 9.49 36.13
N LEU A 364 8.13 9.18 37.24
CA LEU A 364 6.75 8.72 37.26
C LEU A 364 5.84 9.93 37.45
N ARG A 365 4.87 10.13 36.56
CA ARG A 365 3.86 11.18 36.73
C ARG A 365 2.68 10.62 37.52
N GLY A 366 2.56 11.02 38.78
CA GLY A 366 1.42 10.72 39.64
C GLY A 366 0.41 11.86 39.70
N LYS A 367 -0.70 11.63 40.41
CA LYS A 367 -1.77 12.62 40.62
C LYS A 367 -1.29 13.91 41.31
N ASP A 368 -0.23 13.80 42.13
CA ASP A 368 0.33 14.89 42.92
C ASP A 368 1.64 15.46 42.32
N GLY A 369 1.95 15.13 41.06
CA GLY A 369 3.11 15.65 40.33
C GLY A 369 4.09 14.58 39.84
N LEU A 370 5.25 15.05 39.36
CA LEU A 370 6.34 14.19 38.91
C LEU A 370 7.13 13.66 40.12
N GLN A 371 7.20 12.34 40.26
CA GLN A 371 8.00 11.65 41.25
C GLN A 371 9.20 10.99 40.58
N GLU A 372 10.39 11.29 41.09
CA GLU A 372 11.63 10.71 40.60
C GLU A 372 11.89 9.39 41.32
N VAL A 373 12.06 8.31 40.56
CA VAL A 373 12.33 6.97 41.06
C VAL A 373 13.69 6.51 40.57
N ARG A 374 14.52 6.09 41.52
CA ARG A 374 15.84 5.54 41.25
C ARG A 374 15.80 4.04 41.47
N MET A 375 16.19 3.29 40.45
CA MET A 375 16.41 1.86 40.58
C MET A 375 17.90 1.61 40.82
N ARG A 376 18.23 0.99 41.95
CA ARG A 376 19.59 0.59 42.30
C ARG A 376 19.71 -0.91 42.34
N GLN A 377 20.71 -1.45 41.66
CA GLN A 377 21.10 -2.84 41.81
C GLN A 377 21.94 -3.01 43.09
N ILE A 378 21.53 -3.89 44.00
CA ILE A 378 22.25 -4.16 45.24
C ILE A 378 22.44 -5.67 45.37
N GLY A 379 23.68 -6.13 45.15
CA GLY A 379 24.00 -7.56 45.09
C GLY A 379 23.18 -8.26 44.00
N THR A 380 22.39 -9.25 44.39
CA THR A 380 21.48 -10.01 43.51
C THR A 380 20.04 -9.51 43.53
N GLY A 381 19.74 -8.47 44.30
CA GLY A 381 18.42 -7.83 44.38
C GLY A 381 18.39 -6.46 43.70
N PHE A 382 17.18 -5.89 43.64
CA PHE A 382 16.97 -4.50 43.23
C PHE A 382 16.25 -3.73 44.33
N GLN A 383 16.63 -2.47 44.49
CA GLN A 383 16.02 -1.54 45.41
C GLN A 383 15.37 -0.42 44.59
N LEU A 384 14.09 -0.14 44.89
CA LEU A 384 13.39 1.02 44.37
C LEU A 384 13.36 2.10 45.43
N ASP A 385 13.99 3.22 45.12
CA ASP A 385 13.99 4.39 45.97
C ASP A 385 13.15 5.50 45.37
N LEU A 386 12.28 6.08 46.19
CA LEU A 386 11.48 7.24 45.83
C LEU A 386 12.11 8.51 46.40
N LYS A 387 12.16 9.57 45.61
CA LYS A 387 12.65 10.88 46.04
C LYS A 387 11.57 11.61 46.84
N GLU A 388 11.82 11.80 48.13
CA GLU A 388 11.00 12.59 49.05
C GLU A 388 11.89 13.68 49.68
N ASP A 389 11.49 14.95 49.59
CA ASP A 389 12.18 16.09 50.22
C ASP A 389 13.68 16.17 49.90
N SER A 390 14.04 15.99 48.62
CA SER A 390 15.44 15.95 48.12
C SER A 390 16.27 14.73 48.54
N THR A 391 15.67 13.74 49.20
CA THR A 391 16.34 12.51 49.63
C THR A 391 15.65 11.26 49.09
N TYR A 392 16.40 10.20 48.80
CA TYR A 392 15.85 8.94 48.34
C TYR A 392 15.50 8.05 49.54
N LYS A 393 14.24 7.65 49.67
CA LYS A 393 13.77 6.73 50.72
C LYS A 393 13.41 5.35 50.15
N LYS A 394 13.79 4.32 50.90
CA LYS A 394 13.53 2.90 50.58
C LYS A 394 12.04 2.61 50.72
N LYS A 395 11.38 2.10 49.67
CA LYS A 395 9.93 1.83 49.71
C LYS A 395 9.51 0.38 49.58
N LEU A 396 10.36 -0.51 49.05
CA LEU A 396 10.02 -1.93 48.95
C LEU A 396 11.26 -2.79 49.18
N VAL A 397 11.14 -3.74 50.10
CA VAL A 397 12.13 -4.78 50.41
C VAL A 397 11.36 -6.09 50.55
N VAL A 398 11.77 -7.12 49.83
CA VAL A 398 11.09 -8.44 49.81
C VAL A 398 11.94 -9.44 50.61
N ASP A 399 11.34 -10.07 51.64
CA ASP A 399 11.97 -10.89 52.70
C ASP A 399 11.56 -12.41 52.68
N SER A 400 12.27 -13.28 53.39
CA SER A 400 12.50 -14.71 53.09
C SER A 400 11.51 -15.76 53.65
N SER A 401 10.40 -15.41 54.31
CA SER A 401 9.53 -16.40 55.01
C SER A 401 8.39 -17.04 54.16
N ILE A 402 8.51 -17.07 52.82
CA ILE A 402 7.45 -17.50 51.89
C ILE A 402 7.81 -18.84 51.19
N GLU A 403 8.13 -19.88 51.97
CA GLU A 403 8.75 -21.11 51.43
C GLU A 403 7.80 -22.12 50.76
N LYS A 404 6.47 -21.99 50.89
CA LYS A 404 5.50 -22.98 50.34
C LYS A 404 4.53 -22.42 49.30
N ALA A 405 4.62 -21.14 48.95
CA ALA A 405 3.79 -20.57 47.91
C ALA A 405 4.33 -20.99 46.53
N THR A 406 3.49 -21.59 45.68
CA THR A 406 3.80 -21.84 44.26
C THR A 406 3.26 -20.74 43.34
N SER A 407 2.38 -19.89 43.88
CA SER A 407 2.07 -18.60 43.28
C SER A 407 1.66 -17.55 44.32
N ILE A 408 2.03 -16.29 44.13
CA ILE A 408 1.57 -15.13 44.93
C ILE A 408 0.68 -14.26 44.03
N SER A 409 -0.50 -13.84 44.48
CA SER A 409 -1.34 -12.92 43.71
C SER A 409 -1.17 -11.50 44.26
N LEU A 410 -0.71 -10.57 43.42
CA LEU A 410 -0.62 -9.15 43.73
C LEU A 410 -1.84 -8.44 43.18
N SER A 411 -2.68 -7.89 44.06
CA SER A 411 -3.72 -6.93 43.67
C SER A 411 -3.08 -5.57 43.43
N TYR A 412 -3.44 -4.92 42.33
CA TYR A 412 -3.03 -3.57 42.00
C TYR A 412 -4.19 -2.83 41.32
N LYS A 413 -4.27 -1.51 41.49
CA LYS A 413 -5.31 -0.68 40.87
C LYS A 413 -4.72 0.18 39.76
N VAL A 414 -5.38 0.19 38.61
CA VAL A 414 -5.09 1.09 37.50
C VAL A 414 -6.40 1.72 37.06
N ASP A 415 -6.46 3.05 37.07
CA ASP A 415 -7.61 3.86 36.64
C ASP A 415 -8.94 3.52 37.36
N GLY A 416 -8.87 3.26 38.67
CA GLY A 416 -10.04 2.92 39.47
C GLY A 416 -10.55 1.49 39.29
N VAL A 417 -9.93 0.70 38.40
CA VAL A 417 -10.24 -0.71 38.18
C VAL A 417 -9.21 -1.59 38.88
N GLU A 418 -9.69 -2.54 39.67
CA GLU A 418 -8.87 -3.50 40.40
C GLU A 418 -8.42 -4.64 39.48
N LYS A 419 -7.12 -4.92 39.49
CA LYS A 419 -6.45 -5.96 38.70
C LYS A 419 -5.59 -6.84 39.60
N PHE A 420 -5.25 -8.03 39.10
CA PHE A 420 -4.42 -9.00 39.81
C PHE A 420 -3.33 -9.56 38.88
N ALA A 421 -2.10 -9.69 39.37
CA ALA A 421 -1.02 -10.43 38.71
C ALA A 421 -0.66 -11.68 39.54
N LYS A 422 -0.50 -12.83 38.89
CA LYS A 422 -0.26 -14.12 39.56
C LYS A 422 1.20 -14.55 39.47
N VAL A 423 2.02 -14.10 40.40
CA VAL A 423 3.44 -14.44 40.54
C VAL A 423 3.67 -15.95 40.61
N SER A 424 4.42 -16.54 39.69
CA SER A 424 4.89 -17.93 39.73
C SER A 424 6.10 -18.07 40.65
N VAL A 425 6.23 -19.20 41.35
CA VAL A 425 7.35 -19.44 42.27
C VAL A 425 8.12 -20.69 41.84
N GLY A 426 9.39 -20.52 41.49
CA GLY A 426 10.32 -21.56 41.07
C GLY A 426 10.80 -22.47 42.20
N PRO A 427 11.53 -23.55 41.85
CA PRO A 427 12.03 -24.53 42.81
C PRO A 427 13.08 -23.91 43.75
N VAL A 428 13.24 -24.53 44.91
CA VAL A 428 14.31 -24.19 45.85
C VAL A 428 15.65 -24.56 45.22
N ASP A 429 16.61 -23.64 45.21
CA ASP A 429 17.98 -23.96 44.76
C ASP A 429 18.57 -25.09 45.64
N SER A 430 19.16 -26.10 44.99
CA SER A 430 19.86 -27.19 45.65
C SER A 430 21.36 -26.86 45.81
N GLY A 431 21.74 -26.39 47.00
CA GLY A 431 23.12 -26.09 47.39
C GLY A 431 23.30 -24.72 48.03
N GLY A 432 22.31 -23.83 47.91
CA GLY A 432 22.28 -22.51 48.51
C GLY A 432 21.29 -22.37 49.68
N PRO A 433 21.04 -21.13 50.15
CA PRO A 433 20.29 -20.80 51.38
C PRO A 433 18.77 -21.04 51.31
N GLY A 434 18.28 -21.96 50.48
CA GLY A 434 16.85 -22.29 50.39
C GLY A 434 16.00 -21.30 49.58
N GLN A 435 16.62 -20.45 48.75
CA GLN A 435 15.94 -19.42 47.98
C GLN A 435 15.12 -19.96 46.81
N ARG A 436 14.05 -19.23 46.45
CA ARG A 436 13.15 -19.55 45.33
C ARG A 436 13.02 -18.36 44.38
N GLN A 437 12.94 -18.63 43.08
CA GLN A 437 12.69 -17.61 42.07
C GLN A 437 11.22 -17.19 42.09
N LEU A 438 10.90 -15.92 42.37
CA LEU A 438 9.54 -15.38 42.20
C LEU A 438 9.46 -14.67 40.84
N THR A 439 8.59 -15.16 39.97
CA THR A 439 8.35 -14.65 38.62
C THR A 439 6.96 -14.04 38.57
N ILE A 440 6.85 -12.72 38.69
CA ILE A 440 5.59 -12.00 38.53
C ILE A 440 5.26 -11.96 37.03
N PRO A 441 4.23 -12.66 36.52
CA PRO A 441 3.71 -12.39 35.19
C PRO A 441 2.99 -11.05 35.28
N ASN A 442 3.73 -10.01 34.96
CA ASN A 442 3.14 -8.94 34.19
C ASN A 442 2.95 -9.45 32.77
#